data_AF-A0A5E4LC94-F1
#
_entry.id   AF-A0A5E4LC94-F1
#
_cell.length_a   1.000
_cell.length_b   1.000
_cell.length_c   1.000
_cell.angle_alpha   90.00
_cell.angle_beta   90.00
_cell.angle_gamma   90.00
#
_symmetry.space_group_name_H-M   'P 1'
#
loop_
_entity.id
_entity.type
_entity.pdbx_description
1 polymer ?
#
loop_
_entity_poly.entity_id
_entity_poly.type
_entity_poly.pdbx_seq_one_letter_code
_entity_poly.pdbx_strand_id
1 'polypeptide(L)'
;MAIEKLFGQVTDERRDRRNRRAIIFSPVGDHAQLAPFVAHMKKIGLDKKQGVDFLFIYRKGIGSARTGLSAIHALEGVPLGTSGAFFAGQAYCYEMGYDFIIVTDCDAMIDSAETFDAMLSLA
;
A
#
# COMPACT_ATOMS: atom_id res chain seq x y z
N MET A 1 3.70 8.17 15.24
CA MET A 1 4.50 6.97 15.56
C MET A 1 5.96 7.21 15.19
N ALA A 2 6.93 6.41 15.64
CA ALA A 2 8.35 6.70 15.37
C ALA A 2 8.67 6.63 13.88
N ILE A 3 8.07 5.66 13.16
CA ILE A 3 8.28 5.44 11.74
C ILE A 3 7.67 6.55 10.86
N GLU A 4 6.59 7.20 11.31
CA GLU A 4 5.95 8.31 10.58
C GLU A 4 6.92 9.46 10.32
N LYS A 5 7.97 9.61 11.14
CA LYS A 5 9.01 10.63 10.94
C LYS A 5 9.84 10.42 9.67
N LEU A 6 9.79 9.21 9.08
CA LEU A 6 10.41 8.94 7.78
C LEU A 6 9.58 9.49 6.61
N PHE A 7 8.30 9.80 6.85
CA PHE A 7 7.40 10.38 5.87
C PHE A 7 7.30 11.90 6.08
N GLY A 8 7.33 12.66 4.98
CA GLY A 8 7.13 14.10 5.00
C GLY A 8 5.65 14.47 5.07
N GLN A 9 4.81 13.69 4.39
CA GLN A 9 3.37 13.87 4.38
C GLN A 9 2.68 12.51 4.31
N VAL A 10 1.62 12.34 5.08
CA VAL A 10 0.75 11.16 5.01
C VAL A 10 -0.69 11.61 4.85
N THR A 11 -1.36 11.10 3.83
CA THR A 11 -2.79 11.31 3.58
C THR A 11 -3.50 9.96 3.70
N ASP A 12 -4.50 9.88 4.57
CA ASP A 12 -5.27 8.66 4.80
C ASP A 12 -6.67 8.79 4.18
N GLU A 13 -6.87 8.15 3.04
CA GLU A 13 -8.12 8.12 2.25
C GLU A 13 -8.91 6.82 2.45
N ARG A 14 -8.59 6.02 3.48
CA ARG A 14 -9.27 4.75 3.74
C ARG A 14 -10.74 4.96 4.09
N ARG A 15 -11.60 4.07 3.58
CA ARG A 15 -13.06 4.14 3.76
C ARG A 15 -13.53 3.65 5.12
N ASP A 16 -12.91 2.60 5.66
CA ASP A 16 -13.21 2.06 6.99
C ASP A 16 -11.91 1.78 7.75
N ARG A 17 -11.75 2.43 8.90
CA ARG A 17 -10.53 2.31 9.73
C ARG A 17 -10.64 1.23 10.81
N ARG A 18 -11.81 0.59 10.97
CA ARG A 18 -12.11 -0.34 12.06
C ARG A 18 -11.78 -1.79 11.72
N ASN A 19 -11.82 -2.16 10.45
CA ASN A 19 -11.52 -3.53 9.99
C ASN A 19 -10.16 -3.55 9.28
N ARG A 20 -9.07 -3.82 10.01
CA ARG A 20 -7.68 -3.77 9.50
C ARG A 20 -7.11 -5.17 9.29
N ARG A 21 -7.73 -5.98 8.43
CA ARG A 21 -7.29 -7.36 8.22
C ARG A 21 -6.00 -7.42 7.40
N ALA A 22 -5.97 -6.79 6.24
CA ALA A 22 -4.83 -6.84 5.34
C ALA A 22 -4.52 -5.48 4.72
N ILE A 23 -3.24 -5.23 4.45
CA ILE A 23 -2.80 -4.08 3.68
C ILE A 23 -1.84 -4.51 2.57
N ILE A 24 -2.13 -4.06 1.35
CA ILE A 24 -1.28 -4.23 0.19
C ILE A 24 -0.45 -2.97 0.04
N PHE A 25 0.87 -3.07 0.14
CA PHE A 25 1.73 -1.91 0.07
C PHE A 25 2.76 -2.00 -1.05
N SER A 26 3.00 -0.85 -1.70
CA SER A 26 4.02 -0.68 -2.72
C SER A 26 4.73 0.67 -2.58
N PRO A 27 6.07 0.70 -2.65
CA PRO A 27 6.80 1.90 -3.05
C PRO A 27 6.40 2.33 -4.46
N VAL A 28 6.37 3.64 -4.72
CA VAL A 28 6.03 4.22 -6.03
C VAL A 28 7.20 5.08 -6.48
N GLY A 29 7.94 4.57 -7.47
CA GLY A 29 9.06 5.26 -8.12
C GLY A 29 8.71 5.96 -9.42
N ASP A 30 7.53 5.69 -9.99
CA ASP A 30 7.00 6.35 -11.18
C ASP A 30 5.46 6.21 -11.19
N HIS A 31 4.74 7.30 -11.49
CA HIS A 31 3.28 7.25 -11.66
C HIS A 31 2.85 6.39 -12.85
N ALA A 32 3.70 6.23 -13.87
CA ALA A 32 3.41 5.40 -15.04
C ALA A 32 3.18 3.92 -14.67
N GLN A 33 3.84 3.43 -13.61
CA GLN A 33 3.66 2.06 -13.10
C GLN A 33 2.46 1.93 -12.17
N LEU A 34 2.11 3.01 -11.46
CA LEU A 34 1.01 3.00 -10.49
C LEU A 34 -0.36 2.84 -11.16
N ALA A 35 -0.60 3.49 -12.31
CA ALA A 35 -1.91 3.44 -12.96
C ALA A 35 -2.30 2.00 -13.44
N PRO A 36 -1.42 1.24 -14.12
CA PRO A 36 -1.67 -0.17 -14.41
C PRO A 36 -1.93 -1.03 -13.17
N PHE A 37 -1.14 -0.83 -12.10
CA PHE A 37 -1.32 -1.54 -10.85
C PHE A 37 -2.71 -1.30 -10.25
N VAL A 38 -3.12 -0.03 -10.13
CA VAL A 38 -4.43 0.35 -9.59
C VAL A 38 -5.58 -0.20 -10.46
N ALA A 39 -5.43 -0.13 -11.79
CA ALA A 39 -6.42 -0.69 -12.70
C ALA A 39 -6.57 -2.20 -12.52
N HIS A 40 -5.46 -2.91 -12.35
CA HIS A 40 -5.44 -4.34 -12.09
C HIS A 40 -6.11 -4.70 -10.76
N MET A 41 -5.76 -4.01 -9.66
CA MET A 41 -6.38 -4.22 -8.35
C MET A 41 -7.92 -4.05 -8.39
N LYS A 42 -8.41 -3.07 -9.16
CA LYS A 42 -9.84 -2.87 -9.40
C LYS A 42 -10.46 -3.98 -10.27
N LYS A 43 -9.74 -4.43 -11.30
CA LYS A 43 -10.19 -5.51 -12.19
C LYS A 43 -10.41 -6.81 -11.43
N ILE A 44 -9.50 -7.15 -10.52
CA ILE A 44 -9.63 -8.34 -9.66
C ILE A 44 -10.54 -8.11 -8.44
N GLY A 45 -11.07 -6.90 -8.24
CA GLY A 45 -12.08 -6.59 -7.23
C GLY A 45 -11.55 -6.36 -5.81
N LEU A 46 -10.23 -6.21 -5.62
CA LEU A 46 -9.65 -5.95 -4.30
C LEU A 46 -9.99 -4.54 -3.77
N ASP A 47 -10.32 -3.59 -4.65
CA ASP A 47 -10.77 -2.25 -4.28
C ASP A 47 -12.09 -2.20 -3.51
N LYS A 48 -12.88 -3.28 -3.59
CA LYS A 48 -14.19 -3.42 -2.94
C LYS A 48 -14.15 -4.39 -1.76
N LYS A 49 -13.03 -5.06 -1.54
CA LYS A 49 -12.91 -6.11 -0.53
C LYS A 49 -12.84 -5.50 0.86
N GLN A 50 -13.74 -5.90 1.75
CA GLN A 50 -13.77 -5.40 3.11
C GLN A 50 -12.53 -5.85 3.89
N GLY A 51 -11.98 -4.95 4.69
CA GLY A 51 -10.80 -5.23 5.51
C GLY A 51 -9.48 -5.26 4.74
N VAL A 52 -9.48 -4.88 3.46
CA VAL A 52 -8.29 -4.74 2.64
C VAL A 52 -8.07 -3.27 2.29
N ASP A 53 -6.92 -2.75 2.71
CA ASP A 53 -6.48 -1.40 2.38
C ASP A 53 -5.21 -1.42 1.53
N PHE A 54 -4.84 -0.24 1.03
CA PHE A 54 -3.62 -0.03 0.26
C PHE A 54 -2.70 0.98 0.95
N LEU A 55 -1.40 0.83 0.78
CA LEU A 55 -0.41 1.85 1.13
C LEU A 55 0.52 2.12 -0.06
N PHE A 56 0.59 3.37 -0.47
CA PHE A 56 1.52 3.83 -1.50
C PHE A 56 2.56 4.75 -0.88
N ILE A 57 3.84 4.38 -1.01
CA ILE A 57 4.97 5.18 -0.54
C ILE A 57 5.63 5.85 -1.74
N TYR A 58 5.32 7.12 -1.95
CA TYR A 58 5.85 7.90 -3.07
C TYR A 58 7.27 8.34 -2.76
N ARG A 59 8.19 8.05 -3.68
CA ARG A 59 9.57 8.53 -3.57
C ARG A 59 9.62 10.05 -3.53
N LYS A 60 10.65 10.56 -2.87
CA LYS A 60 10.87 12.00 -2.76
C LYS A 60 10.85 12.67 -4.14
N GLY A 61 9.97 13.66 -4.30
CA GLY A 61 9.84 14.46 -5.54
C GLY A 61 8.75 14.00 -6.52
N ILE A 62 8.14 12.82 -6.33
CA ILE A 62 7.16 12.27 -7.29
C ILE A 62 5.72 12.74 -7.01
N GLY A 63 5.44 13.23 -5.79
CA GLY A 63 4.10 13.65 -5.39
C GLY A 63 3.13 12.47 -5.26
N SER A 64 2.11 12.63 -4.40
CA SER A 64 1.05 11.63 -4.27
C SER A 64 0.08 11.70 -5.44
N ALA A 65 -0.43 10.55 -5.89
CA ALA A 65 -1.48 10.47 -6.91
C ALA A 65 -2.79 9.93 -6.30
N ARG A 66 -3.93 10.49 -6.72
CA ARG A 66 -5.25 9.94 -6.33
C ARG A 66 -5.52 8.66 -7.11
N THR A 67 -5.62 7.55 -6.40
CA THR A 67 -5.86 6.22 -7.01
C THR A 67 -7.35 5.83 -7.00
N GLY A 68 -8.13 6.44 -6.11
CA GLY A 68 -9.53 6.08 -5.86
C GLY A 68 -9.71 4.73 -5.13
N LEU A 69 -8.61 4.14 -4.64
CA LEU A 69 -8.62 2.98 -3.75
C LEU A 69 -8.78 3.44 -2.29
N SER A 70 -9.20 2.54 -1.40
CA SER A 70 -9.12 2.75 0.06
C SER A 70 -7.64 2.72 0.46
N ALA A 71 -6.96 3.87 0.45
CA ALA A 71 -5.52 3.91 0.47
C ALA A 71 -4.95 4.94 1.46
N ILE A 72 -3.75 4.65 1.94
CA ILE A 72 -2.87 5.61 2.58
C ILE A 72 -1.81 6.00 1.57
N HIS A 73 -1.58 7.31 1.44
CA HIS A 73 -0.56 7.88 0.58
C HIS A 73 0.50 8.52 1.46
N ALA A 74 1.70 7.94 1.48
CA ALA A 74 2.84 8.46 2.23
C ALA A 74 3.90 8.99 1.26
N LEU A 75 4.35 10.22 1.46
CA LEU A 75 5.47 10.80 0.73
C LEU A 75 6.73 10.67 1.58
N GLU A 76 7.82 10.18 1.00
CA GLU A 76 9.13 10.17 1.64
C GLU A 76 9.57 11.57 2.10
N GLY A 77 9.91 11.71 3.39
CA GLY A 77 10.51 12.95 3.92
C GLY A 77 12.01 13.05 3.61
N VAL A 78 12.67 11.89 3.61
CA VAL A 78 14.07 11.69 3.22
C VAL A 78 14.17 10.62 2.13
N PRO A 79 15.16 10.64 1.24
CA PRO A 79 15.33 9.58 0.24
C PRO A 79 15.63 8.25 0.94
N LEU A 80 14.69 7.30 0.92
CA LEU A 80 14.86 6.01 1.61
C LEU A 80 15.48 4.93 0.70
N GLY A 81 15.34 5.11 -0.63
CA GLY A 81 15.62 4.04 -1.59
C GLY A 81 14.60 2.89 -1.47
N THR A 82 14.72 1.89 -2.35
CA THR A 82 13.75 0.77 -2.40
C THR A 82 13.65 0.01 -1.08
N SER A 83 14.78 -0.43 -0.54
CA SER A 83 14.81 -1.22 0.71
C SER A 83 14.33 -0.41 1.92
N GLY A 84 14.68 0.87 2.00
CA GLY A 84 14.21 1.75 3.07
C GLY A 84 12.71 2.02 2.99
N ALA A 85 12.16 2.19 1.78
CA ALA A 85 10.73 2.33 1.58
C ALA A 85 9.97 1.05 1.99
N PHE A 86 10.49 -0.13 1.62
CA PHE A 86 9.91 -1.40 2.06
C PHE A 86 9.94 -1.56 3.59
N PHE A 87 11.07 -1.25 4.23
CA PHE A 87 11.19 -1.26 5.69
C PHE A 87 10.20 -0.30 6.35
N ALA A 88 10.17 0.97 5.91
CA ALA A 88 9.30 1.99 6.47
C ALA A 88 7.81 1.62 6.30
N GLY A 89 7.44 1.07 5.14
CA GLY A 89 6.08 0.61 4.87
C GLY A 89 5.65 -0.54 5.76
N GLN A 90 6.47 -1.58 5.87
CA GLN A 90 6.17 -2.73 6.75
C GLN A 90 6.02 -2.31 8.21
N ALA A 91 6.97 -1.52 8.73
CA ALA A 91 6.93 -1.03 10.10
C ALA A 91 5.69 -0.15 10.35
N TYR A 92 5.35 0.74 9.42
CA TYR A 92 4.16 1.58 9.51
C TYR A 92 2.86 0.76 9.51
N CYS A 93 2.74 -0.23 8.62
CA CYS A 93 1.61 -1.15 8.58
C CYS A 93 1.48 -1.97 9.86
N TYR A 94 2.59 -2.44 10.41
CA TYR A 94 2.63 -3.18 11.67
C TYR A 94 2.17 -2.32 12.85
N GLU A 95 2.68 -1.08 12.98
CA GLU A 95 2.26 -0.16 14.04
C GLU A 95 0.78 0.25 13.90
N MET A 96 0.24 0.26 12.68
CA MET A 96 -1.20 0.43 12.45
C MET A 96 -2.05 -0.80 12.82
N GLY A 97 -1.44 -1.92 13.16
CA GLY A 97 -2.14 -3.12 13.62
C GLY A 97 -2.87 -3.89 12.51
N TYR A 98 -2.27 -3.98 11.32
CA TYR A 98 -2.75 -4.91 10.29
C TYR A 98 -2.27 -6.33 10.60
N ASP A 99 -3.16 -7.32 10.44
CA ASP A 99 -2.82 -8.73 10.65
C ASP A 99 -1.93 -9.27 9.52
N PHE A 100 -2.20 -8.83 8.29
CA PHE A 100 -1.47 -9.22 7.09
C PHE A 100 -0.87 -8.00 6.38
N ILE A 101 0.42 -8.07 6.10
CA ILE A 101 1.16 -7.04 5.34
C ILE A 101 1.68 -7.68 4.06
N ILE A 102 1.12 -7.27 2.93
CA ILE A 102 1.43 -7.82 1.62
C ILE A 102 2.31 -6.81 0.90
N VAL A 103 3.53 -7.24 0.60
CA VAL A 103 4.55 -6.42 -0.04
C VAL A 103 4.52 -6.68 -1.54
N THR A 104 4.38 -5.63 -2.34
CA THR A 104 4.38 -5.75 -3.79
C THR A 104 5.15 -4.60 -4.42
N ASP A 105 5.73 -4.85 -5.59
CA ASP A 105 6.12 -3.80 -6.51
C ASP A 105 4.90 -3.44 -7.39
N CYS A 106 4.90 -2.27 -8.01
CA CYS A 106 3.83 -1.84 -8.92
C CYS A 106 3.79 -2.66 -10.22
N ASP A 107 4.90 -3.30 -10.59
CA ASP A 107 4.99 -4.18 -11.76
C ASP A 107 4.76 -5.67 -11.45
N ALA A 108 4.67 -6.04 -10.17
CA ALA A 108 4.30 -7.38 -9.72
C ALA A 108 2.81 -7.45 -9.41
N MET A 109 2.04 -8.16 -10.23
CA MET A 109 0.58 -8.20 -10.13
C MET A 109 0.09 -9.46 -9.43
N ILE A 110 -0.87 -9.31 -8.51
CA ILE A 110 -1.60 -10.44 -7.90
C ILE A 110 -2.59 -10.98 -8.92
N ASP A 111 -2.52 -12.27 -9.27
CA ASP A 111 -3.29 -12.81 -10.39
C ASP A 111 -4.82 -12.69 -10.23
N SER A 112 -5.34 -12.97 -9.03
CA SER A 112 -6.79 -12.95 -8.76
C SER A 112 -7.13 -12.74 -7.28
N ALA A 113 -8.40 -12.45 -7.00
CA ALA A 113 -8.91 -12.35 -5.63
C ALA A 113 -8.88 -13.70 -4.89
N GLU A 114 -9.04 -14.81 -5.61
CA GLU A 114 -8.95 -16.16 -5.05
C GLU A 114 -7.52 -16.47 -4.60
N THR A 115 -6.51 -16.12 -5.40
CA THR A 115 -5.10 -16.24 -4.99
C THR A 115 -4.81 -15.38 -3.77
N PHE A 116 -5.35 -14.16 -3.72
CA PHE A 116 -5.25 -13.30 -2.55
C PHE A 116 -5.87 -13.93 -1.29
N ASP A 117 -7.09 -14.47 -1.40
CA ASP A 117 -7.77 -15.12 -0.28
C ASP A 117 -7.05 -16.39 0.19
N ALA A 118 -6.51 -17.17 -0.74
CA ALA A 118 -5.71 -18.34 -0.43
C ALA A 118 -4.46 -17.95 0.38
N MET A 119 -3.76 -16.87 -0.01
CA MET A 119 -2.61 -16.37 0.75
C MET A 119 -2.98 -15.98 2.18
N LEU A 120 -4.11 -15.30 2.38
CA LEU A 120 -4.58 -14.92 3.71
C LEU A 120 -5.04 -16.09 4.59
N SER A 121 -5.25 -17.27 4.01
CA SER A 121 -5.69 -18.47 4.74
C SER A 121 -4.55 -19.35 5.24
N LEU A 122 -3.31 -19.05 4.84
CA LEU A 122 -2.12 -19.82 5.18
C LEU A 122 -1.50 -19.47 6.54
N ALA A 123 -1.97 -18.41 7.21
CA ALA A 123 -1.50 -17.99 8.53
C ALA A 123 -2.54 -18.32 9.61
#